data_AF-A0A1W6KLA8-F1
#
_entry.id   AF-A0A1W6KLA8-F1
#
_cell.length_a   1.000
_cell.length_b   1.000
_cell.length_c   1.000
_cell.angle_alpha   90.00
_cell.angle_beta   90.00
_cell.angle_gamma   90.00
#
_symmetry.space_group_name_H-M   'P 1'
#
loop_
_entity.id
_entity.type
_entity.pdbx_description
1 polymer ?
#
loop_
_entity_poly.entity_id
_entity_poly.type
_entity_poly.pdbx_seq_one_letter_code
_entity_poly.pdbx_strand_id
1 'polypeptide(L)' 'MSAQIIPFPEPGAGEDDFLDFYRAPLPRKRPAKATKPKWQPTIVDDWPDEVPVFVEELELFELYLGDDLDRILGITK' A
#
# COMPACT_ATOMS: atom_id res chain seq x y z
N MET A 1 -24.70 15.61 -9.57
CA MET A 1 -23.29 15.47 -9.15
C MET A 1 -22.60 14.59 -10.17
N SER A 2 -21.64 15.12 -10.94
CA SER A 2 -20.94 14.37 -11.99
C SER A 2 -19.65 13.77 -11.45
N ALA A 3 -19.51 12.45 -11.50
CA ALA A 3 -18.26 11.77 -11.17
C ALA A 3 -17.22 12.04 -12.26
N GLN A 4 -16.00 12.39 -11.86
CA GLN A 4 -14.86 12.46 -12.77
C GLN A 4 -14.24 11.06 -12.84
N ILE A 5 -14.33 10.43 -14.01
CA ILE A 5 -13.67 9.15 -14.28
C ILE A 5 -12.23 9.48 -14.68
N ILE A 6 -11.27 9.12 -13.85
CA ILE A 6 -9.85 9.25 -14.15
C ILE A 6 -9.46 8.04 -15.02
N PRO A 7 -8.94 8.24 -16.24
CA PRO A 7 -8.51 7.12 -17.07
C PRO A 7 -7.34 6.40 -16.40
N PHE A 8 -7.43 5.07 -16.33
CA PHE A 8 -6.33 4.22 -15.87
C PHE A 8 -5.17 4.39 -16.87
N PRO A 9 -3.92 4.64 -16.42
CA PRO A 9 -2.80 4.76 -17.33
C PRO A 9 -2.64 3.46 -18.11
N GLU A 10 -2.47 3.55 -19.44
CA GLU A 10 -2.27 2.38 -20.28
C GLU A 10 -1.02 1.62 -19.80
N PRO A 11 -1.07 0.27 -19.79
CA PRO A 11 0.06 -0.55 -19.37
C PRO A 11 1.22 -0.31 -20.33
N GLY A 12 2.20 0.48 -19.90
CA GLY A 12 3.36 0.87 -20.70
C GLY A 12 3.67 2.38 -20.76
N ALA A 13 2.87 3.24 -20.11
CA ALA A 13 3.11 4.69 -20.12
C ALA A 13 4.18 5.21 -19.12
N GLY A 14 4.93 4.32 -18.48
CA GLY A 14 6.00 4.67 -17.56
C GLY A 14 6.24 3.54 -16.58
N GLU A 15 7.42 2.95 -16.66
CA GLU A 15 7.90 1.92 -15.74
C GLU A 15 8.26 2.56 -14.39
N ASP A 16 7.29 3.12 -13.69
CA ASP A 16 7.46 3.38 -12.26
C ASP A 16 7.31 2.02 -11.56
N ASP A 17 8.40 1.25 -11.58
CA ASP A 17 8.51 -0.05 -10.92
C ASP A 17 8.37 0.16 -9.40
N PHE A 18 7.25 -0.31 -8.83
CA PHE A 18 6.93 -0.21 -7.40
C PHE A 18 7.97 -0.91 -6.50
N LEU A 19 8.93 -1.65 -7.07
CA LEU A 19 10.00 -2.36 -6.37
C LEU A 19 11.30 -1.56 -6.17
N ASP A 20 11.43 -0.35 -6.73
CA ASP A 20 12.67 0.43 -6.67
C ASP A 20 13.07 0.90 -5.26
N PHE A 21 12.17 0.76 -4.26
CA PHE A 21 12.44 1.07 -2.85
C PHE A 21 13.54 0.20 -2.21
N TYR A 22 13.84 -0.98 -2.75
CA TYR A 22 14.81 -1.92 -2.17
C TYR A 22 16.25 -1.75 -2.69
N ARG A 23 16.51 -0.86 -3.66
CA ARG A 23 17.84 -0.69 -4.23
C ARG A 23 18.66 0.35 -3.46
N ALA A 24 19.86 -0.04 -3.02
CA ALA A 24 20.81 0.85 -2.37
C ALA A 24 21.08 2.10 -3.24
N PRO A 25 21.13 3.31 -2.65
CA PRO A 25 21.18 4.54 -3.43
C PRO A 25 22.53 4.69 -4.14
N LEU A 26 22.49 4.83 -5.48
CA LEU A 26 23.64 5.27 -6.28
C LEU A 26 24.09 6.69 -5.85
N PRO A 27 25.39 7.02 -5.94
CA PRO A 27 25.89 8.34 -5.56
C PRO A 27 25.28 9.43 -6.47
N ARG A 28 24.34 10.20 -5.91
CA ARG A 28 23.61 11.27 -6.63
C ARG A 28 24.46 12.53 -6.75
N LYS A 29 24.70 13.02 -7.97
CA LYS A 29 25.12 14.41 -8.21
C LYS A 29 24.03 15.33 -7.63
N ARG A 30 24.44 16.45 -7.00
CA ARG A 30 23.54 17.39 -6.31
C ARG A 30 22.36 17.75 -7.22
N PRO A 31 21.11 17.43 -6.85
CA PRO A 31 19.96 17.76 -7.67
C PRO A 31 19.79 19.29 -7.69
N ALA A 32 19.50 19.84 -8.88
CA ALA A 32 18.95 21.18 -8.98
C ALA A 32 17.70 21.26 -8.08
N LYS A 33 17.46 22.41 -7.43
CA LYS A 33 16.29 22.63 -6.55
C LYS A 33 15.02 22.26 -7.32
N ALA A 34 14.51 21.06 -7.08
CA ALA A 34 13.26 20.61 -7.67
C ALA A 34 12.15 21.49 -7.08
N THR A 35 11.47 22.24 -7.95
CA THR A 35 10.21 22.90 -7.62
C THR A 35 9.25 21.85 -7.10
N LYS A 36 8.75 22.03 -5.87
CA LYS A 36 7.80 21.09 -5.27
C LYS A 36 6.63 20.88 -6.23
N PRO A 37 6.16 19.63 -6.46
CA PRO A 37 5.02 19.39 -7.32
C PRO A 37 3.81 20.17 -6.79
N LYS A 38 3.06 20.78 -7.71
CA LYS A 38 1.86 21.58 -7.41
C LYS A 38 0.75 20.72 -6.76
N TRP A 39 0.82 19.41 -6.94
CA TRP A 39 -0.07 18.43 -6.34
C TRP A 39 0.66 17.69 -5.21
N GLN A 40 0.20 17.92 -3.98
CA GLN A 40 0.65 17.24 -2.77
C GLN A 40 -0.62 16.80 -2.04
N PRO A 41 -1.19 15.63 -2.38
CA PRO A 41 -2.34 15.10 -1.66
C PRO A 41 -1.94 14.86 -0.20
N THR A 42 -2.82 15.21 0.72
CA THR A 42 -2.63 14.85 2.13
C THR A 42 -2.95 13.37 2.24
N ILE A 43 -1.94 12.55 2.50
CA ILE A 43 -2.13 11.15 2.85
C ILE A 43 -2.55 11.17 4.31
N VAL A 44 -3.82 10.88 4.57
CA VAL A 44 -4.35 10.66 5.91
C VAL A 44 -4.43 9.15 6.09
N ASP A 45 -3.88 8.67 7.19
CA ASP A 45 -4.09 7.29 7.59
C ASP A 45 -5.49 7.21 8.21
N ASP A 46 -6.45 6.79 7.40
CA ASP A 46 -7.85 6.60 7.80
C ASP A 46 -8.05 5.21 8.44
N TRP A 47 -6.98 4.56 8.93
CA TRP A 47 -7.11 3.33 9.68
C TRP A 47 -7.98 3.55 10.93
N PRO A 48 -8.94 2.67 11.21
CA PRO A 48 -9.76 2.78 12.41
C PRO A 48 -8.91 2.75 13.68
N ASP A 49 -9.45 3.30 14.76
CA ASP A 49 -8.83 3.19 16.08
C ASP A 49 -8.50 1.73 16.41
N GLU A 50 -7.43 1.50 17.18
CA GLU A 50 -7.03 0.17 17.62
C GLU A 50 -8.21 -0.53 18.31
N VAL A 51 -8.75 -1.54 17.64
CA VAL A 51 -9.84 -2.36 18.18
C VAL A 51 -9.22 -3.35 19.16
N PRO A 52 -9.64 -3.36 20.44
CA PRO A 52 -9.13 -4.35 21.39
C PRO A 52 -9.60 -5.74 20.97
N VAL A 53 -8.66 -6.68 20.84
CA VAL A 53 -8.95 -8.09 20.57
C VAL A 53 -8.47 -8.91 21.76
N PHE A 54 -9.35 -9.77 22.29
CA PHE A 54 -9.04 -10.66 23.40
C PHE A 54 -8.45 -12.00 22.92
N VAL A 55 -7.76 -12.71 23.81
CA VAL A 55 -7.11 -14.00 23.47
C VAL A 55 -8.15 -15.04 23.03
N GLU A 56 -9.30 -15.05 23.69
CA GLU A 56 -10.42 -15.95 23.37
C GLU A 56 -11.05 -15.64 21.99
N GLU A 57 -11.01 -14.37 21.56
CA GLU A 57 -11.49 -13.96 20.25
C GLU A 57 -10.49 -14.32 19.15
N LEU A 58 -9.18 -14.25 19.43
CA LEU A 58 -8.15 -14.70 18.51
C LEU A 58 -8.27 -16.19 18.22
N GLU A 59 -8.52 -17.02 19.24
CA GLU A 59 -8.77 -18.46 19.06
C GLU A 59 -9.98 -18.72 18.15
N LEU A 60 -11.05 -17.91 18.32
CA LEU A 60 -12.23 -17.99 17.47
C LEU A 60 -11.91 -17.60 16.02
N PHE A 61 -11.13 -16.55 15.81
CA PHE A 61 -10.72 -16.13 14.46
C PHE A 61 -9.83 -17.16 13.79
N GLU A 62 -8.88 -17.75 14.51
CA GLU A 62 -8.02 -18.81 13.96
C GLU A 62 -8.84 -20.05 13.58
N LEU A 63 -9.81 -20.44 14.41
CA LEU A 63 -10.67 -21.60 14.13
C LEU A 63 -11.54 -21.44 12.88
N TYR A 64 -12.07 -20.23 12.64
CA TYR A 64 -13.03 -19.99 11.55
C TYR A 64 -12.44 -19.35 10.30
N LEU A 65 -11.41 -18.51 10.45
CA LEU A 65 -10.81 -17.75 9.36
C LEU A 65 -9.37 -18.18 9.06
N GLY A 66 -8.75 -19.04 9.88
CA GLY A 66 -7.34 -19.44 9.69
C GLY A 66 -7.05 -19.97 8.28
N ASP A 67 -7.84 -20.95 7.82
CA ASP A 67 -7.65 -21.55 6.50
C ASP A 67 -7.86 -20.55 5.34
N ASP A 68 -8.81 -19.63 5.50
CA ASP A 68 -9.09 -18.58 4.50
C ASP A 68 -7.99 -17.52 4.48
N LEU A 69 -7.49 -17.13 5.66
CA LEU A 69 -6.37 -16.19 5.80
C LEU A 69 -5.08 -16.78 5.23
N ASP A 70 -4.77 -18.04 5.55
CA ASP A 70 -3.62 -18.75 5.00
C ASP A 70 -3.68 -18.78 3.46
N ARG A 71 -4.87 -19.01 2.90
CA ARG A 71 -5.10 -18.98 1.45
C ARG A 71 -4.91 -17.58 0.85
N ILE A 72 -5.47 -16.54 1.45
CA ILE A 72 -5.41 -15.16 0.94
C ILE A 72 -3.97 -14.64 1.01
N LEU A 73 -3.27 -14.96 2.08
CA LEU A 73 -1.89 -14.52 2.32
C LEU A 73 -0.85 -15.40 1.61
N GLY A 74 -1.28 -16.49 0.97
CA GLY A 74 -0.39 -17.42 0.28
C GLY A 74 0.53 -18.18 1.24
N ILE A 75 0.14 -18.31 2.51
CA ILE A 75 0.83 -19.10 3.52
C ILE A 75 0.40 -20.55 3.29
N THR A 76 1.09 -21.21 2.36
CA THR A 76 0.95 -22.65 2.18
C THR A 76 1.70 -23.35 3.31
N LYS A 77 0.99 -24.16 4.10
CA LYS A 77 1.56 -25.09 5.09
C LYS A 77 2.53 -26.09 4.46
#